data_AF-A0A8T4JDL6-F1
#
_entry.id   AF-A0A8T4JDL6-F1
#
_cell.length_a   1.000
_cell.length_b   1.000
_cell.length_c   1.000
_cell.angle_alpha   90.00
_cell.angle_beta   90.00
_cell.angle_gamma   90.00
#
_symmetry.space_group_name_H-M   'P 1'
#
loop_
_entity.id
_entity.type
_entity.pdbx_description
1 polymer ?
#
loop_
_entity_poly.entity_id
_entity_poly.type
_entity_poly.pdbx_seq_one_letter_code
_entity_poly.pdbx_strand_id
1 'polypeptide(L)'
;PYTAGKKEVFVQSIFVAVEQSGNCPMEPTVNDKTIIDIIEIQDVDPETGAVYPFAITNNEAYDKMYVFSIDGTEPWGYSQIEPRTLVLVPAGETHEGAVRIWANEGYDGEYSFLMTIQADDDIKQVALLADINIQPDEWTTTKILLWIFGVLVVLAIIVTAAIMLKERK
;
A
#
# COMPACT_ATOMS: atom_id res chain seq x y z
N PRO A 1 2.85 -3.86 -28.42
CA PRO A 1 3.37 -2.70 -27.67
C PRO A 1 2.36 -2.27 -26.59
N TYR A 2 2.60 -2.74 -25.35
CA TYR A 2 1.81 -2.38 -24.19
C TYR A 2 2.31 -1.04 -23.65
N THR A 3 1.42 -0.05 -23.60
CA THR A 3 1.69 1.29 -23.10
C THR A 3 1.58 1.26 -21.58
N ALA A 4 2.69 1.53 -20.89
CA ALA A 4 2.70 1.77 -19.45
C ALA A 4 1.85 3.01 -19.12
N GLY A 5 1.03 2.94 -18.06
CA GLY A 5 0.43 4.14 -17.46
C GLY A 5 -1.07 4.16 -17.16
N LYS A 6 -1.73 3.02 -16.95
CA LYS A 6 -3.05 3.02 -16.29
C LYS A 6 -3.02 2.06 -15.10
N LYS A 7 -2.97 2.64 -13.89
CA LYS A 7 -3.25 1.92 -12.64
C LYS A 7 -4.73 1.55 -12.66
N GLU A 8 -5.03 0.29 -12.93
CA GLU A 8 -6.39 -0.22 -12.81
C GLU A 8 -6.63 -0.50 -11.32
N VAL A 9 -7.36 0.42 -10.68
CA VAL A 9 -7.81 0.24 -9.30
C VAL A 9 -9.04 -0.66 -9.33
N PHE A 10 -8.88 -1.91 -8.93
CA PHE A 10 -10.00 -2.82 -8.70
C PHE A 10 -10.56 -2.56 -7.30
N VAL A 11 -11.75 -1.97 -7.25
CA VAL A 11 -12.53 -1.79 -6.02
C VAL A 11 -13.58 -2.89 -5.99
N GLN A 12 -13.50 -3.81 -5.04
CA GLN A 12 -14.52 -4.83 -4.84
C GLN A 12 -15.29 -4.54 -3.55
N SER A 13 -16.60 -4.30 -3.67
CA SER A 13 -17.47 -4.13 -2.51
C SER A 13 -17.89 -5.50 -1.97
N ILE A 14 -17.51 -5.81 -0.73
CA ILE A 14 -17.83 -7.10 -0.10
C ILE A 14 -18.97 -6.92 0.90
N PHE A 15 -19.99 -7.79 0.81
CA PHE A 15 -21.12 -7.82 1.73
C PHE A 15 -20.90 -8.81 2.88
N VAL A 16 -21.07 -8.34 4.12
CA VAL A 16 -21.06 -9.17 5.33
C VAL A 16 -22.50 -9.35 5.82
N ALA A 17 -22.93 -10.59 6.06
CA ALA A 17 -24.26 -10.91 6.56
C ALA A 17 -24.11 -11.51 7.95
N VAL A 18 -24.75 -10.88 8.94
CA VAL A 18 -24.73 -11.28 10.34
C VAL A 18 -26.09 -11.88 10.68
N GLU A 19 -26.15 -13.13 11.12
CA GLU A 19 -27.39 -13.75 11.61
C GLU A 19 -27.48 -13.66 13.13
N GLN A 20 -28.63 -13.19 13.64
CA GLN A 20 -28.83 -12.91 15.05
C GLN A 20 -29.11 -14.16 15.90
N SER A 21 -28.37 -14.32 16.99
CA SER A 21 -28.76 -15.14 18.15
C SER A 21 -29.67 -14.30 19.07
N GLY A 22 -30.92 -14.08 18.67
CA GLY A 22 -31.88 -13.34 19.48
C GLY A 22 -33.16 -13.01 18.72
N ASN A 23 -34.28 -13.55 19.18
CA ASN A 23 -35.61 -13.32 18.62
C ASN A 23 -36.02 -11.84 18.75
N CYS A 24 -35.76 -11.04 17.71
CA CYS A 24 -36.51 -9.83 17.37
C CYS A 24 -36.87 -9.92 15.88
N PRO A 25 -38.15 -9.95 15.49
CA PRO A 25 -38.54 -10.14 14.11
C PRO A 25 -38.39 -8.81 13.36
N MET A 26 -37.17 -8.53 12.91
CA MET A 26 -36.93 -7.60 11.81
C MET A 26 -36.14 -8.39 10.78
N GLU A 27 -36.76 -8.69 9.64
CA GLU A 27 -36.04 -9.26 8.50
C GLU A 27 -34.99 -8.22 8.08
N PRO A 28 -33.68 -8.54 8.12
CA PRO A 28 -32.66 -7.63 7.66
C PRO A 28 -32.89 -7.40 6.16
N THR A 29 -33.13 -6.15 5.77
CA THR A 29 -33.19 -5.82 4.35
C THR A 29 -31.77 -5.89 3.79
N VAL A 30 -31.61 -6.28 2.52
CA VAL A 30 -30.29 -6.47 1.89
C VAL A 30 -29.39 -5.22 1.95
N ASN A 31 -29.96 -4.04 2.26
CA ASN A 31 -29.27 -2.77 2.45
C ASN A 31 -28.70 -2.54 3.86
N ASP A 32 -29.04 -3.36 4.85
CA ASP A 32 -28.58 -3.20 6.24
C ASP A 32 -27.26 -3.96 6.47
N LYS A 33 -26.39 -4.06 5.46
CA LYS A 33 -25.14 -4.83 5.56
C LYS A 33 -23.94 -3.91 5.60
N THR A 34 -22.96 -4.28 6.41
CA THR A 34 -21.65 -3.62 6.40
C THR A 34 -21.00 -3.79 5.04
N ILE A 35 -20.57 -2.69 4.43
CA ILE A 35 -19.80 -2.66 3.18
C ILE A 35 -18.35 -2.38 3.53
N ILE A 36 -17.45 -3.19 2.99
CA ILE A 36 -16.01 -3.04 3.15
C ILE A 36 -15.42 -2.86 1.76
N ASP A 37 -14.80 -1.71 1.55
CA ASP A 37 -14.07 -1.39 0.33
C ASP A 37 -12.58 -1.34 0.65
N ILE A 38 -11.77 -2.12 -0.07
CA ILE A 38 -10.32 -2.15 0.06
C ILE A 38 -9.69 -2.33 -1.33
N ILE A 39 -8.52 -1.74 -1.53
CA ILE A 39 -7.72 -2.00 -2.74
C ILE A 39 -7.01 -3.34 -2.59
N GLU A 40 -7.18 -4.24 -3.55
CA GLU A 40 -6.65 -5.60 -3.44
C GLU A 40 -5.16 -5.73 -3.81
N ILE A 41 -4.68 -4.92 -4.75
CA ILE A 41 -3.32 -5.03 -5.30
C ILE A 41 -2.61 -3.68 -5.18
N GLN A 42 -1.38 -3.69 -4.65
CA GLN A 42 -0.48 -2.54 -4.66
C GLN A 42 0.96 -2.94 -4.94
N ASP A 43 1.68 -2.02 -5.56
CA ASP A 43 3.14 -2.07 -5.69
C ASP A 43 3.76 -1.69 -4.35
N VAL A 44 4.61 -2.55 -3.80
CA VAL A 44 5.34 -2.33 -2.54
C VAL A 44 6.76 -1.90 -2.84
N ASP A 45 7.05 -0.65 -2.51
CA ASP A 45 8.42 -0.14 -2.47
C ASP A 45 9.10 -0.63 -1.17
N PRO A 46 10.27 -1.29 -1.22
CA PRO A 46 10.98 -1.76 -0.03
C PRO A 46 11.38 -0.64 0.96
N GLU A 47 11.64 0.58 0.47
CA GLU A 47 12.06 1.72 1.28
C GLU A 47 10.87 2.49 1.86
N THR A 48 9.82 2.71 1.07
CA THR A 48 8.67 3.53 1.52
C THR A 48 7.45 2.73 1.98
N GLY A 49 7.37 1.46 1.59
CA GLY A 49 6.20 0.61 1.76
C GLY A 49 5.06 0.95 0.81
N ALA A 50 3.97 0.19 0.91
CA ALA A 50 2.69 0.46 0.25
C ALA A 50 1.60 0.79 1.27
N VAL A 51 0.58 1.49 0.79
CA VAL A 51 -0.62 1.83 1.58
C VAL A 51 -1.83 1.20 0.92
N TYR A 52 -2.55 0.38 1.69
CA TYR A 52 -3.82 -0.22 1.33
C TYR A 52 -4.93 0.52 2.08
N PRO A 53 -5.54 1.55 1.47
CA PRO A 53 -6.66 2.23 2.10
C PRO A 53 -7.86 1.29 2.16
N PHE A 54 -8.59 1.36 3.27
CA PHE A 54 -9.86 0.66 3.42
C PHE A 54 -10.92 1.60 3.99
N ALA A 55 -12.17 1.35 3.62
CA ALA A 55 -13.34 2.00 4.17
C ALA A 55 -14.34 0.94 4.66
N ILE A 56 -14.84 1.12 5.87
CA ILE A 56 -15.93 0.32 6.43
C ILE A 56 -17.14 1.22 6.61
N THR A 57 -18.25 0.86 5.96
CA THR A 57 -19.54 1.53 6.16
C THR A 57 -20.48 0.61 6.91
N ASN A 58 -20.87 1.01 8.12
CA ASN A 58 -21.84 0.28 8.92
C ASN A 58 -23.27 0.74 8.55
N ASN A 59 -23.95 0.03 7.66
CA ASN A 59 -25.34 0.33 7.30
C ASN A 59 -26.37 -0.24 8.29
N GLU A 60 -25.93 -0.82 9.41
CA GLU A 60 -26.83 -1.39 10.40
C GLU A 60 -27.39 -0.33 11.34
N ALA A 61 -28.46 -0.68 12.04
CA ALA A 61 -29.16 0.22 12.96
C ALA A 61 -28.45 0.40 14.32
N TYR A 62 -27.31 -0.27 14.54
CA TYR A 62 -26.58 -0.29 15.79
C TYR A 62 -25.06 -0.19 15.56
N ASP A 63 -24.37 0.35 16.56
CA ASP A 63 -22.92 0.50 16.53
C ASP A 63 -22.24 -0.86 16.53
N LYS A 64 -21.17 -0.99 15.72
CA LYS A 64 -20.41 -2.23 15.59
C LYS A 64 -18.94 -2.04 15.84
N MET A 65 -18.34 -3.05 16.48
CA MET A 65 -16.91 -3.09 16.73
C MET A 65 -16.24 -4.04 15.73
N TYR A 66 -15.23 -3.54 15.05
CA TYR A 66 -14.45 -4.31 14.06
C TYR A 66 -13.02 -4.49 14.56
N VAL A 67 -12.56 -5.73 14.51
CA VAL A 67 -11.18 -6.13 14.80
C VAL A 67 -10.51 -6.48 13.48
N PHE A 68 -9.36 -5.86 13.23
CA PHE A 68 -8.54 -6.11 12.05
C PHE A 68 -7.30 -6.88 12.44
N SER A 69 -6.98 -7.93 11.67
CA SER A 69 -5.69 -8.61 11.73
C SER A 69 -5.13 -8.86 10.33
N ILE A 70 -3.81 -8.91 10.25
CA ILE A 70 -3.08 -9.21 9.02
C ILE A 70 -2.28 -10.48 9.25
N ASP A 71 -2.42 -11.43 8.34
CA ASP A 71 -1.74 -12.72 8.37
C ASP A 71 -0.95 -12.93 7.07
N GLY A 72 0.20 -13.60 7.15
CA GLY A 72 1.00 -13.97 5.98
C GLY A 72 2.04 -12.95 5.51
N THR A 73 2.21 -11.83 6.22
CA THR A 73 3.26 -10.83 5.93
C THR A 73 4.61 -11.14 6.58
N GLU A 74 4.61 -11.82 7.73
CA GLU A 74 5.81 -12.16 8.52
C GLU A 74 6.97 -12.80 7.72
N PRO A 75 6.74 -13.67 6.71
CA PRO A 75 7.83 -14.32 5.99
C PRO A 75 8.63 -13.40 5.08
N TRP A 76 8.07 -12.25 4.67
CA TRP A 76 8.63 -11.39 3.62
C TRP A 76 8.60 -9.90 3.95
N GLY A 77 7.91 -9.50 5.02
CA GLY A 77 7.72 -8.11 5.35
C GLY A 77 7.12 -7.88 6.73
N TYR A 78 6.67 -6.65 6.94
CA TYR A 78 5.95 -6.23 8.14
C TYR A 78 4.72 -5.41 7.77
N SER A 79 3.70 -5.48 8.62
CA SER A 79 2.42 -4.81 8.42
C SER A 79 2.04 -3.98 9.63
N GLN A 80 1.35 -2.86 9.38
CA GLN A 80 0.81 -1.99 10.41
C GLN A 80 -0.55 -1.46 9.98
N ILE A 81 -1.53 -1.57 10.88
CA ILE A 81 -2.87 -1.00 10.66
C ILE A 81 -2.93 0.38 11.33
N GLU A 82 -3.32 1.39 10.57
CA GLU A 82 -3.52 2.76 11.02
C GLU A 82 -5.01 3.16 10.88
N PRO A 83 -5.60 3.85 11.87
CA PRO A 83 -4.99 4.34 13.12
C PRO A 83 -4.89 3.29 14.24
N ARG A 84 -5.70 2.23 14.20
CA ARG A 84 -5.74 1.18 15.25
C ARG A 84 -6.44 -0.08 14.72
N THR A 85 -6.13 -1.23 15.30
CA THR A 85 -6.67 -2.55 14.93
C THR A 85 -8.09 -2.81 15.44
N LEU A 86 -8.58 -1.99 16.39
CA LEU A 86 -9.92 -2.06 16.94
C LEU A 86 -10.64 -0.73 16.69
N VAL A 87 -11.75 -0.79 15.98
CA VAL A 87 -12.54 0.39 15.59
C VAL A 87 -14.00 0.18 15.93
N LEU A 88 -14.61 1.17 16.60
CA LEU A 88 -16.06 1.26 16.75
C LEU A 88 -16.59 2.12 15.60
N VAL A 89 -17.46 1.55 14.77
CA VAL A 89 -18.13 2.27 13.67
C VAL A 89 -19.60 2.44 14.05
N PRO A 90 -20.05 3.68 14.33
CA PRO A 90 -21.45 3.93 14.67
C PRO A 90 -22.42 3.54 13.56
N ALA A 91 -23.67 3.33 13.93
CA ALA A 91 -24.76 3.05 12.99
C ALA A 91 -24.86 4.15 11.91
N GLY A 92 -24.83 3.75 10.64
CA GLY A 92 -24.93 4.65 9.49
C GLY A 92 -23.66 5.46 9.17
N GLU A 93 -22.55 5.21 9.87
CA GLU A 93 -21.28 5.91 9.64
C GLU A 93 -20.27 5.10 8.82
N THR A 94 -19.36 5.83 8.18
CA THR A 94 -18.20 5.27 7.47
C THR A 94 -16.93 5.60 8.23
N HIS A 95 -16.09 4.59 8.44
CA HIS A 95 -14.75 4.74 8.98
C HIS A 95 -13.71 4.43 7.92
N GLU A 96 -12.72 5.29 7.78
CA GLU A 96 -11.60 5.13 6.87
C GLU A 96 -10.32 4.80 7.64
N GLY A 97 -9.53 3.89 7.09
CA GLY A 97 -8.23 3.52 7.63
C GLY A 97 -7.27 3.09 6.53
N ALA A 98 -6.08 2.69 6.94
CA ALA A 98 -5.08 2.20 6.03
C ALA A 98 -4.26 1.07 6.64
N VAL A 99 -3.92 0.09 5.82
CA VAL A 99 -2.90 -0.91 6.15
C VAL A 99 -1.63 -0.51 5.43
N ARG A 100 -0.54 -0.30 6.17
CA ARG A 100 0.79 -0.10 5.62
C ARG A 100 1.54 -1.41 5.62
N ILE A 101 2.17 -1.70 4.50
CA ILE A 101 2.94 -2.92 4.29
C ILE A 101 4.32 -2.52 3.80
N TRP A 102 5.33 -3.20 4.31
CA TRP A 102 6.71 -3.01 3.88
C TRP A 102 7.36 -4.37 3.66
N ALA A 103 8.22 -4.43 2.66
CA ALA A 103 9.01 -5.60 2.36
C ALA A 103 10.33 -5.59 3.14
N ASN A 104 10.82 -6.77 3.51
CA ASN A 104 12.18 -6.95 3.99
C ASN A 104 13.17 -6.91 2.81
N GLU A 105 14.44 -6.62 3.09
CA GLU A 105 15.49 -6.64 2.07
C GLU A 105 15.62 -8.03 1.42
N GLY A 106 15.78 -8.06 0.09
CA GLY A 106 16.03 -9.29 -0.67
C GLY A 106 14.77 -10.05 -1.09
N TYR A 107 13.58 -9.51 -0.87
CA TYR A 107 12.32 -10.03 -1.38
C TYR A 107 11.90 -9.27 -2.66
N ASP A 108 11.51 -10.01 -3.69
CA ASP A 108 11.12 -9.49 -5.00
C ASP A 108 10.03 -10.39 -5.59
N GLY A 109 9.05 -9.79 -6.27
CA GLY A 109 7.90 -10.46 -6.86
C GLY A 109 6.60 -10.35 -6.06
N GLU A 110 5.61 -11.15 -6.46
CA GLU A 110 4.25 -11.10 -5.93
C GLU A 110 4.08 -11.95 -4.66
N TYR A 111 3.55 -11.33 -3.61
CA TYR A 111 3.22 -11.98 -2.34
C TYR A 111 1.77 -11.73 -1.96
N SER A 112 1.08 -12.78 -1.53
CA SER A 112 -0.27 -12.65 -0.99
C SER A 112 -0.26 -12.61 0.54
N PHE A 113 -1.18 -11.84 1.09
CA PHE A 113 -1.46 -11.79 2.52
C PHE A 113 -2.96 -11.71 2.76
N LEU A 114 -3.39 -12.06 3.97
CA LEU A 114 -4.80 -12.07 4.34
C LEU A 114 -5.08 -10.94 5.31
N MET A 115 -6.09 -10.13 5.01
CA MET A 115 -6.71 -9.24 5.98
C MET A 115 -7.97 -9.88 6.53
N THR A 116 -7.97 -10.17 7.83
CA THR A 116 -9.13 -10.67 8.55
C THR A 116 -9.82 -9.51 9.26
N ILE A 117 -11.14 -9.45 9.08
CA ILE A 117 -12.03 -8.45 9.67
C ILE A 117 -13.07 -9.23 10.45
N GLN A 118 -13.02 -9.10 11.77
CA GLN A 118 -13.96 -9.75 12.67
C GLN A 118 -14.91 -8.71 13.26
N ALA A 119 -16.21 -9.01 13.21
CA ALA A 119 -17.26 -8.23 13.86
C ALA A 119 -18.16 -9.19 14.64
N ASP A 120 -18.11 -9.11 15.97
CA ASP A 120 -18.79 -10.06 16.87
C ASP A 120 -18.45 -11.54 16.53
N ASP A 121 -19.42 -12.28 16.02
CA ASP A 121 -19.30 -13.69 15.61
C ASP A 121 -18.96 -13.87 14.12
N ASP A 122 -18.97 -12.79 13.33
CA ASP A 122 -18.66 -12.84 11.91
C ASP A 122 -17.19 -12.60 11.64
N ILE A 123 -16.62 -13.47 10.80
CA ILE A 123 -15.25 -13.38 10.34
C ILE A 123 -15.27 -13.28 8.82
N LYS A 124 -14.62 -12.25 8.30
CA LYS A 124 -14.41 -12.04 6.86
C LYS A 124 -12.92 -11.96 6.59
N GLN A 125 -12.49 -12.67 5.56
CA GLN A 125 -11.09 -12.67 5.14
C GLN A 125 -11.01 -12.17 3.71
N VAL A 126 -10.10 -11.25 3.48
CA VAL A 126 -9.82 -10.66 2.17
C VAL A 126 -8.38 -11.00 1.81
N ALA A 127 -8.17 -11.64 0.67
CA ALA A 127 -6.84 -11.86 0.14
C ALA A 127 -6.36 -10.61 -0.59
N LEU A 128 -5.21 -10.11 -0.19
CA LEU A 128 -4.55 -8.93 -0.74
C LEU A 128 -3.22 -9.36 -1.37
N LEU A 129 -2.79 -8.61 -2.39
CA LEU A 129 -1.58 -8.86 -3.15
C LEU A 129 -0.63 -7.67 -3.05
N ALA A 130 0.62 -7.99 -2.77
CA ALA A 130 1.76 -7.09 -2.75
C ALA A 130 2.70 -7.47 -3.90
N ASP A 131 2.88 -6.58 -4.87
CA ASP A 131 3.92 -6.74 -5.89
C ASP A 131 5.16 -5.97 -5.45
N ILE A 132 6.18 -6.68 -4.97
CA ILE A 132 7.43 -6.08 -4.53
C ILE A 132 8.32 -5.96 -5.75
N ASN A 133 8.54 -4.75 -6.24
CA ASN A 133 9.42 -4.50 -7.36
C ASN A 133 10.66 -3.77 -6.85
N ILE A 134 11.77 -4.51 -6.70
CA ILE A 134 13.06 -3.86 -6.44
C ILE A 134 13.47 -3.20 -7.75
N GLN A 135 13.12 -1.93 -7.93
CA GLN A 135 13.77 -1.15 -8.98
C GLN A 135 15.25 -1.09 -8.62
N PRO A 136 16.15 -1.67 -9.44
CA PRO A 136 17.57 -1.48 -9.22
C PRO A 136 17.78 0.03 -9.22
N ASP A 137 18.47 0.54 -8.20
CA ASP A 137 18.80 1.96 -8.05
C ASP A 137 19.37 2.47 -9.37
N GLU A 138 18.48 2.96 -10.25
CA GLU A 138 18.86 3.40 -11.58
C GLU A 138 19.64 4.65 -11.29
N TRP A 139 20.96 4.52 -11.40
CA TRP A 139 21.87 5.63 -11.28
C TRP A 139 21.47 6.62 -12.37
N THR A 140 20.61 7.56 -11.97
CA THR A 140 19.78 8.33 -12.89
C THR A 140 20.70 8.94 -13.92
N THR A 141 20.39 8.80 -15.20
CA THR A 141 21.24 9.29 -16.30
C THR A 141 21.66 10.75 -16.10
N THR A 142 20.85 11.54 -15.40
CA THR A 142 21.14 12.91 -14.91
C THR A 142 22.32 12.99 -13.92
N LYS A 143 22.41 12.07 -12.94
CA LYS A 143 23.54 11.99 -11.98
C LYS A 143 24.84 11.61 -12.69
N ILE A 144 24.77 10.68 -13.66
CA ILE A 144 25.93 10.29 -14.49
C ILE A 144 26.38 11.44 -15.40
N LEU A 145 25.45 12.13 -16.07
CA LEU A 145 25.73 13.30 -16.90
C LEU A 145 26.37 14.44 -16.09
N LEU A 146 25.90 14.69 -14.87
CA LEU A 146 26.50 15.67 -13.96
C LEU A 146 27.94 15.30 -13.59
N TRP A 147 28.21 14.01 -13.31
CA TRP A 147 29.56 13.54 -13.00
C TRP A 147 30.51 13.66 -14.19
N ILE A 148 30.07 13.25 -15.38
CA ILE A 148 30.84 13.36 -16.63
C ILE A 148 31.14 14.83 -16.94
N PHE A 149 30.13 15.71 -16.82
CA PHE A 149 30.31 17.14 -17.06
C PHE A 149 31.29 17.75 -16.06
N GLY A 150 31.20 17.38 -14.78
CA GLY A 150 32.14 17.81 -13.74
C GLY A 150 33.59 17.44 -14.06
N VAL A 151 33.84 16.20 -14.47
CA VAL A 151 35.20 15.75 -14.86
C VAL A 151 35.71 16.49 -16.09
N LEU A 152 34.84 16.74 -17.08
CA LEU A 152 35.21 17.43 -18.32
C LEU A 152 35.59 18.90 -18.06
N VAL A 153 34.86 19.59 -17.19
CA VAL A 153 35.19 20.96 -16.77
C VAL A 153 36.53 21.03 -16.05
N VAL A 154 36.81 20.09 -15.13
CA VAL A 154 38.10 20.05 -14.43
C VAL A 154 39.26 19.82 -15.41
N LEU A 155 39.10 18.91 -16.37
CA LEU A 155 40.09 18.70 -17.42
C LEU A 155 40.32 19.95 -18.28
N ALA A 156 39.27 20.67 -18.66
CA ALA A 156 39.39 21.91 -19.42
C ALA A 156 40.17 23.00 -18.66
N ILE A 157 39.97 23.12 -17.35
CA ILE A 157 40.73 24.03 -16.49
C ILE A 157 42.21 23.63 -16.44
N ILE A 158 42.50 22.34 -16.30
CA ILE A 158 43.90 21.84 -16.28
C ILE A 158 44.59 22.12 -17.63
N VAL A 159 43.91 21.88 -18.75
CA VAL A 159 44.45 22.12 -20.10
C VAL A 159 44.71 23.61 -20.32
N THR A 160 43.76 24.48 -19.98
CA THR A 160 43.93 25.93 -20.13
C THR A 160 45.04 26.48 -19.23
N ALA A 161 45.16 25.99 -18.00
CA ALA A 161 46.28 26.32 -17.12
C ALA A 161 47.63 25.86 -17.70
N ALA A 162 47.70 24.65 -18.27
CA ALA A 162 48.92 24.13 -18.90
C ALA A 162 49.34 24.95 -20.14
N ILE A 163 48.39 25.38 -20.96
CA ILE A 163 48.65 26.25 -22.12
C ILE A 163 49.19 27.60 -21.65
N MET A 164 48.55 28.23 -20.66
CA MET A 164 48.99 29.50 -20.08
C MET A 164 50.40 29.41 -19.45
N LEU A 165 50.74 28.28 -18.83
CA LEU A 165 52.07 28.05 -18.26
C LEU A 165 53.14 27.82 -19.35
N LYS A 166 52.75 27.24 -20.49
CA LYS A 166 53.66 27.02 -21.62
C LYS A 166 54.01 28.32 -22.35
N GLU A 167 53.08 29.25 -22.47
CA GLU A 167 53.33 30.55 -23.14
C GLU A 167 54.17 31.53 -22.29
N ARG A 168 54.30 31.27 -20.97
CA ARG A 168 55.14 32.08 -20.07
C ARG A 168 56.59 31.59 -19.95
N LYS A 169 56.97 30.51 -20.62
CA LYS A 169 58.35 29.97 -20.66
C LYS A 169 58.97 30.20 -22.02
#